data_AF-Q8PSP0-F1
#
_entry.id   AF-Q8PSP0-F1
#
_cell.length_a   1.000
_cell.length_b   1.000
_cell.length_c   1.000
_cell.angle_alpha   90.00
_cell.angle_beta   90.00
_cell.angle_gamma   90.00
#
_symmetry.space_group_name_H-M   'P 1'
#
loop_
_entity.id
_entity.type
_entity.pdbx_description
1 polymer ?
#
loop_
_entity_poly.entity_id
_entity_poly.type
_entity_poly.pdbx_seq_one_letter_code
_entity_poly.pdbx_strand_id
1 'polypeptide(L)'
;MGVVTNKNIYQDYIGKPCIITYVKAGDSEKARSIALNRFSICFNLLRLCTHSFKPSVKGVIVLGNRDLIIWNNSRKNAYGTIKPSLDNLCDSEGNKVILKSAVKLSNLLCAKLEKLGVQYLSTVTPISSVVKDCLYWFGLGLDVTMESAKLLNFTTVLECALKKSDENTELKQRISDRCAFLLGDDYETRVKIHNDISFIYKERSKVVHQGSMIKDKDRNTVNLAGSYAQRVLMKLIQENNRLNGDFSKFICEIDEKKFA
;
A
#
# COMPACT_ATOMS: atom_id res chain seq x y z
N MET A 1 -22.21 -29.45 -0.43
CA MET A 1 -22.91 -28.98 0.77
C MET A 1 -22.22 -29.60 1.98
N GLY A 2 -21.68 -28.78 2.88
CA GLY A 2 -20.98 -29.24 4.09
C GLY A 2 -21.08 -28.15 5.14
N VAL A 3 -21.90 -28.39 6.16
CA VAL A 3 -22.14 -27.47 7.27
C VAL A 3 -21.05 -27.71 8.31
N VAL A 4 -20.13 -26.76 8.45
CA VAL A 4 -19.33 -26.59 9.67
C VAL A 4 -19.84 -25.34 10.36
N THR A 5 -20.51 -25.54 11.49
CA THR A 5 -21.06 -24.52 12.38
C THR A 5 -19.95 -23.70 13.01
N ASN A 6 -19.56 -22.59 12.36
CA ASN A 6 -18.65 -21.59 12.93
C ASN A 6 -19.34 -20.20 12.95
N LYS A 7 -20.59 -20.17 13.42
CA LYS A 7 -21.57 -19.11 13.12
C LYS A 7 -21.57 -17.86 14.03
N ASN A 8 -20.80 -17.79 15.12
CA ASN A 8 -21.06 -16.76 16.15
C ASN A 8 -20.07 -15.60 16.30
N ILE A 9 -18.94 -15.56 15.59
CA ILE A 9 -17.96 -14.44 15.74
C ILE A 9 -18.18 -13.37 14.68
N TYR A 10 -18.64 -13.76 13.49
CA TYR A 10 -18.84 -12.82 12.39
C TYR A 10 -20.14 -12.03 12.51
N GLN A 11 -21.13 -12.49 13.29
CA GLN A 11 -22.45 -11.85 13.40
C GLN A 11 -22.37 -10.36 13.78
N ASP A 12 -21.46 -9.98 14.67
CA ASP A 12 -21.27 -8.58 15.09
C ASP A 12 -20.65 -7.68 14.00
N TYR A 13 -20.05 -8.30 12.98
CA TYR A 13 -19.43 -7.66 11.82
C TYR A 13 -20.24 -7.84 10.53
N ILE A 14 -21.27 -8.69 10.52
CA ILE A 14 -22.17 -8.86 9.37
C ILE A 14 -22.83 -7.50 9.08
N GLY A 15 -22.73 -7.05 7.83
CA GLY A 15 -23.26 -5.77 7.38
C GLY A 15 -22.40 -4.54 7.72
N LYS A 16 -21.26 -4.72 8.41
CA LYS A 16 -20.31 -3.63 8.67
C LYS A 16 -19.09 -3.74 7.74
N PRO A 17 -18.64 -2.63 7.14
CA PRO A 17 -17.39 -2.61 6.40
C PRO A 17 -16.20 -3.01 7.27
N CYS A 18 -15.53 -4.12 6.94
CA CYS A 18 -14.38 -4.66 7.65
C CYS A 18 -13.34 -5.23 6.67
N ILE A 19 -12.08 -5.34 7.10
CA ILE A 19 -11.02 -6.02 6.36
C ILE A 19 -10.96 -7.45 6.89
N ILE A 20 -11.17 -8.43 6.01
CA ILE A 20 -11.07 -9.86 6.34
C ILE A 20 -9.91 -10.45 5.54
N THR A 21 -9.05 -11.22 6.20
CA THR A 21 -7.95 -11.93 5.53
C THR A 21 -7.93 -13.40 5.96
N TYR A 22 -7.79 -14.30 4.99
CA TYR A 22 -7.76 -15.75 5.22
C TYR A 22 -6.34 -16.27 5.04
N VAL A 23 -5.72 -16.81 6.08
CA VAL A 23 -4.34 -17.30 6.04
C VAL A 23 -4.27 -18.82 6.17
N LYS A 24 -3.33 -19.43 5.44
CA LYS A 24 -2.96 -20.84 5.57
C LYS A 24 -1.47 -20.92 5.82
N ALA A 25 -1.05 -21.57 6.90
CA ALA A 25 0.34 -21.75 7.28
C ALA A 25 0.53 -23.08 8.03
N GLY A 26 1.78 -23.52 8.17
CA GLY A 26 2.12 -24.75 8.89
C GLY A 26 1.99 -24.65 10.42
N ASP A 27 2.03 -23.42 10.96
CA ASP A 27 1.96 -23.14 12.39
C ASP A 27 1.28 -21.78 12.66
N SER A 28 0.94 -21.53 13.93
CA SER A 28 0.21 -20.34 14.37
C SER A 28 1.01 -19.05 14.29
N GLU A 29 2.33 -19.08 14.53
CA GLU A 29 3.19 -17.89 14.46
C GLU A 29 3.36 -17.42 13.02
N LYS A 30 3.57 -18.35 12.10
CA LYS A 30 3.60 -18.09 10.67
C LYS A 30 2.25 -17.62 10.15
N ALA A 31 1.15 -18.23 10.60
CA ALA A 31 -0.21 -17.75 10.27
C ALA A 31 -0.41 -16.30 10.72
N ARG A 32 -0.01 -15.98 11.95
CA ARG A 32 -0.07 -14.62 12.52
C ARG A 32 0.76 -13.63 11.71
N SER A 33 2.02 -13.96 11.41
CA SER A 33 2.91 -13.12 10.61
C SER A 33 2.31 -12.79 9.23
N ILE A 34 1.78 -13.81 8.53
CA ILE A 34 1.12 -13.62 7.23
C ILE A 34 -0.13 -12.73 7.37
N ALA A 35 -0.93 -12.93 8.43
CA ALA A 35 -2.14 -12.14 8.66
C ALA A 35 -1.82 -10.66 8.90
N LEU A 36 -0.80 -10.38 9.73
CA LEU A 36 -0.34 -9.01 10.01
C LEU A 36 0.22 -8.33 8.75
N ASN A 37 0.99 -9.05 7.93
CA ASN A 37 1.49 -8.53 6.67
C ASN A 37 0.33 -8.16 5.73
N ARG A 38 -0.63 -9.07 5.52
CA ARG A 38 -1.80 -8.79 4.67
C ARG A 38 -2.65 -7.64 5.19
N PHE A 39 -2.85 -7.56 6.51
CA PHE A 39 -3.52 -6.43 7.14
C PHE A 39 -2.79 -5.12 6.84
N SER A 40 -1.46 -5.11 6.95
CA SER A 40 -0.62 -3.94 6.66
C SER A 40 -0.73 -3.50 5.19
N ILE A 41 -0.76 -4.44 4.24
CA ILE A 41 -0.99 -4.15 2.82
C ILE A 41 -2.37 -3.51 2.61
N CYS A 42 -3.43 -4.11 3.16
CA CYS A 42 -4.79 -3.54 3.05
C CYS A 42 -4.88 -2.15 3.70
N PHE A 43 -4.18 -1.95 4.81
CA PHE A 43 -4.13 -0.66 5.49
C PHE A 43 -3.38 0.40 4.67
N ASN A 44 -2.27 0.02 4.02
CA ASN A 44 -1.55 0.91 3.11
C ASN A 44 -2.39 1.27 1.88
N LEU A 45 -3.24 0.35 1.40
CA LEU A 45 -4.22 0.66 0.35
C LEU A 45 -5.21 1.73 0.80
N LEU A 46 -5.71 1.65 2.03
CA LEU A 46 -6.56 2.71 2.57
C LEU A 46 -5.82 4.05 2.61
N ARG A 47 -4.60 4.08 3.13
CA ARG A 47 -3.75 5.29 3.17
C ARG A 47 -3.51 5.88 1.77
N LEU A 48 -3.29 5.03 0.77
CA LEU A 48 -3.14 5.43 -0.63
C LEU A 48 -4.40 6.17 -1.14
N CYS A 49 -5.58 5.62 -0.87
CA CYS A 49 -6.85 6.16 -1.37
C CYS A 49 -7.38 7.36 -0.59
N THR A 50 -6.79 7.69 0.56
CA THR A 50 -7.33 8.70 1.47
C THR A 50 -6.24 9.62 2.02
N HIS A 51 -6.01 10.73 1.32
CA HIS A 51 -5.00 11.75 1.66
C HIS A 51 -5.11 12.30 3.10
N SER A 52 -6.32 12.33 3.67
CA SER A 52 -6.60 12.81 5.03
C SER A 52 -6.76 11.70 6.06
N PHE A 53 -6.67 10.43 5.66
CA PHE A 53 -6.77 9.32 6.59
C PHE A 53 -5.46 9.19 7.33
N LYS A 54 -5.44 9.84 8.50
CA LYS A 54 -4.51 9.59 9.59
C LYS A 54 -5.22 8.65 10.57
N PRO A 55 -5.35 7.35 10.25
CA PRO A 55 -5.93 6.42 11.20
C PRO A 55 -5.01 6.39 12.42
N SER A 56 -5.44 7.03 13.50
CA SER A 56 -4.99 6.63 14.83
C SER A 56 -5.58 5.24 15.04
N VAL A 57 -4.85 4.20 14.65
CA VAL A 57 -5.31 2.84 14.92
C VAL A 57 -5.18 2.64 16.43
N LYS A 58 -6.26 2.92 17.16
CA LYS A 58 -6.68 2.14 18.31
C LYS A 58 -7.69 1.13 17.77
N GLY A 59 -7.17 0.14 17.04
CA GLY A 59 -7.95 -0.91 16.42
C GLY A 59 -7.59 -2.26 17.02
N VAL A 60 -8.51 -3.22 16.91
CA VAL A 60 -8.32 -4.58 17.41
C VAL A 60 -8.29 -5.53 16.22
N ILE A 61 -7.20 -6.28 16.08
CA ILE A 61 -7.10 -7.39 15.13
C ILE A 61 -7.65 -8.64 15.81
N VAL A 62 -8.68 -9.25 15.24
CA VAL A 62 -9.23 -10.52 15.72
C VAL A 62 -8.56 -11.66 14.97
N LEU A 63 -7.85 -12.52 15.69
CA LEU A 63 -7.26 -13.73 15.14
C LEU A 63 -8.28 -14.87 15.13
N GLY A 64 -8.06 -15.90 14.29
CA GLY A 64 -8.98 -17.03 14.15
C GLY A 64 -9.19 -17.86 15.43
N ASN A 65 -8.26 -17.75 16.39
CA ASN A 65 -8.37 -18.33 17.74
C ASN A 65 -9.09 -17.41 18.75
N ARG A 66 -9.66 -16.28 18.28
CA ARG A 66 -10.33 -15.24 19.09
C ARG A 66 -9.40 -14.34 19.90
N ASP A 67 -8.10 -14.42 19.68
CA ASP A 67 -7.17 -13.46 20.28
C ASP A 67 -7.39 -12.08 19.68
N LEU A 68 -7.43 -11.09 20.56
CA LEU A 68 -7.57 -9.69 20.19
C LEU A 68 -6.19 -9.04 20.35
N ILE A 69 -5.66 -8.47 19.27
CA ILE A 69 -4.38 -7.75 19.26
C ILE A 69 -4.66 -6.26 19.11
N ILE A 70 -4.16 -5.45 20.05
CA ILE A 70 -4.16 -4.00 19.88
C ILE A 70 -3.08 -3.66 18.85
N TRP A 71 -3.51 -3.16 17.69
CA TRP A 71 -2.59 -2.67 16.68
C TRP A 71 -2.29 -1.21 16.94
N ASN A 72 -1.03 -0.88 17.23
CA ASN A 72 -0.57 0.51 17.32
C ASN A 72 0.33 0.83 16.13
N ASN A 73 -0.21 1.62 15.20
CA ASN A 73 0.50 1.99 13.98
C ASN A 73 1.75 2.85 14.25
N SER A 74 1.78 3.64 15.31
CA SER A 74 2.91 4.52 15.63
C SER A 74 4.19 3.75 16.02
N ARG A 75 4.05 2.46 16.39
CA ARG A 75 5.17 1.60 16.80
C ARG A 75 5.38 0.40 15.89
N LYS A 76 4.59 0.23 14.82
CA LYS A 76 4.59 -0.93 13.90
C LYS A 76 4.54 -2.29 14.58
N ASN A 77 4.00 -2.34 15.79
CA ASN A 77 4.05 -3.51 16.65
C ASN A 77 2.66 -3.80 17.21
N ALA A 78 2.33 -5.08 17.25
CA ALA A 78 1.25 -5.63 18.05
C ALA A 78 1.65 -5.55 19.53
N TYR A 79 0.88 -4.86 20.37
CA TYR A 79 1.10 -4.86 21.81
C TYR A 79 -0.09 -5.47 22.53
N GLY A 80 0.20 -6.43 23.41
CA GLY A 80 -0.80 -7.10 24.23
C GLY A 80 -1.57 -8.19 23.48
N THR A 81 -1.80 -9.29 24.18
CA THR A 81 -2.76 -10.33 23.80
C THR A 81 -3.96 -10.16 24.72
N ILE A 82 -5.11 -9.79 24.16
CA ILE A 82 -6.35 -9.65 24.92
C ILE A 82 -7.07 -11.01 24.90
N LYS A 83 -7.26 -11.61 26.07
CA LYS A 83 -8.15 -12.77 26.25
C LYS A 83 -9.61 -12.34 26.03
N PRO A 84 -10.49 -13.22 25.50
CA PRO A 84 -11.82 -12.86 25.05
C PRO A 84 -12.78 -12.68 26.24
N SER A 85 -12.70 -11.54 26.92
CA SER A 85 -13.87 -10.93 27.55
C SER A 85 -13.93 -9.49 27.08
N LEU A 86 -14.93 -9.18 26.24
CA LEU A 86 -15.13 -7.84 25.65
C LEU A 86 -15.30 -6.74 26.71
N ASP A 87 -15.58 -7.10 27.96
CA ASP A 87 -15.99 -6.18 29.02
C ASP A 87 -14.83 -5.46 29.73
N ASN A 88 -13.59 -5.98 29.61
CA ASN A 88 -12.40 -5.51 30.33
C ASN A 88 -11.19 -5.32 29.41
N LEU A 89 -11.35 -4.54 28.34
CA LEU A 89 -10.22 -4.07 27.55
C LEU A 89 -9.34 -3.15 28.40
N CYS A 90 -8.06 -3.46 28.58
CA CYS A 90 -7.08 -2.56 29.22
C CYS A 90 -5.82 -2.41 28.33
N ASP A 91 -5.18 -1.25 28.33
CA ASP A 91 -3.91 -1.02 27.63
C ASP A 91 -2.72 -1.59 28.43
N SER A 92 -1.49 -1.42 27.93
CA SER A 92 -0.26 -1.89 28.58
C SER A 92 0.01 -1.29 29.96
N GLU A 93 -0.76 -0.26 30.35
CA GLU A 93 -0.68 0.42 31.64
C GLU A 93 -1.89 0.06 32.53
N GLY A 94 -2.74 -0.87 32.09
CA GLY A 94 -3.91 -1.33 32.85
C GLY A 94 -5.14 -0.43 32.70
N ASN A 95 -5.09 0.62 31.86
CA ASN A 95 -6.21 1.55 31.71
C ASN A 95 -7.30 0.97 30.81
N LYS A 96 -8.56 1.08 31.24
CA LYS A 96 -9.70 0.58 30.46
C LYS A 96 -9.74 1.23 29.07
N VAL A 97 -9.53 0.45 28.00
CA VAL A 97 -9.58 0.92 26.62
C VAL A 97 -11.03 1.09 26.23
N ILE A 98 -11.54 2.29 26.46
CA ILE A 98 -12.79 2.73 25.84
C ILE A 98 -12.48 2.87 24.34
N LEU A 99 -13.11 2.03 23.51
CA LEU A 99 -13.08 2.13 22.04
C LEU A 99 -13.82 3.40 21.58
N LYS A 100 -13.28 4.58 21.92
CA LYS A 100 -13.79 5.85 21.43
C LYS A 100 -13.41 5.94 19.94
N SER A 101 -14.45 5.85 19.10
CA SER A 101 -14.40 6.01 17.65
C SER A 101 -13.36 5.15 16.92
N ALA A 102 -13.62 3.85 16.79
CA ALA A 102 -13.06 3.10 15.67
C ALA A 102 -13.46 3.84 14.37
N VAL A 103 -12.49 4.20 13.53
CA VAL A 103 -12.77 4.83 12.24
C VAL A 103 -13.60 3.84 11.44
N LYS A 104 -14.90 4.12 11.28
CA LYS A 104 -15.79 3.28 10.51
C LYS A 104 -15.39 3.42 9.05
N LEU A 105 -14.97 2.32 8.43
CA LEU A 105 -15.01 2.19 6.97
C LEU A 105 -16.45 2.55 6.56
N SER A 106 -16.61 3.61 5.77
CA SER A 106 -17.92 4.08 5.35
C SER A 106 -18.31 3.42 4.02
N ASN A 107 -19.61 3.24 3.78
CA ASN A 107 -20.10 2.73 2.49
C ASN A 107 -19.60 3.59 1.32
N LEU A 108 -19.43 4.90 1.54
CA LEU A 108 -18.84 5.82 0.56
C LEU A 108 -17.38 5.47 0.24
N LEU A 109 -16.57 5.10 1.24
CA LEU A 109 -15.19 4.67 1.04
C LEU A 109 -15.14 3.32 0.32
N CYS A 110 -15.98 2.36 0.71
CA CYS A 110 -16.08 1.07 0.02
C CYS A 110 -16.44 1.25 -1.46
N ALA A 111 -17.47 2.05 -1.77
CA ALA A 111 -17.85 2.35 -3.15
C ALA A 111 -16.72 3.05 -3.93
N LYS A 112 -15.92 3.90 -3.28
CA LYS A 112 -14.71 4.49 -3.91
C LYS A 112 -13.67 3.42 -4.22
N LEU A 113 -13.38 2.50 -3.29
CA LEU A 113 -12.42 1.42 -3.50
C LEU A 113 -12.86 0.46 -4.61
N GLU A 114 -14.15 0.15 -4.69
CA GLU A 114 -14.73 -0.66 -5.77
C GLU A 114 -14.58 0.00 -7.15
N LYS A 115 -14.85 1.31 -7.23
CA LYS A 115 -14.62 2.09 -8.45
C LYS A 115 -13.16 2.14 -8.88
N LEU A 116 -12.23 2.01 -7.94
CA LEU A 116 -10.80 1.93 -8.22
C LEU A 116 -10.37 0.56 -8.73
N GLY A 117 -11.22 -0.48 -8.69
CA GLY A 117 -10.85 -1.82 -9.12
C GLY A 117 -10.14 -2.65 -8.03
N VAL A 118 -10.26 -2.26 -6.76
CA VAL A 118 -9.62 -2.97 -5.63
C VAL A 118 -10.08 -4.43 -5.52
N GLN A 119 -11.32 -4.73 -5.91
CA GLN A 119 -11.88 -6.08 -5.90
C GLN A 119 -11.03 -7.07 -6.71
N TYR A 120 -10.40 -6.62 -7.80
CA TYR A 120 -9.57 -7.46 -8.67
C TYR A 120 -8.19 -7.77 -8.06
N LEU A 121 -7.77 -7.06 -7.01
CA LEU A 121 -6.53 -7.36 -6.28
C LEU A 121 -6.61 -8.65 -5.45
N SER A 122 -7.83 -9.15 -5.21
CA SER A 122 -8.06 -10.44 -4.56
C SER A 122 -7.65 -11.61 -5.45
N THR A 123 -7.70 -11.44 -6.78
CA THR A 123 -7.19 -12.41 -7.75
C THR A 123 -5.66 -12.41 -7.75
N VAL A 124 -5.06 -13.58 -7.92
CA VAL A 124 -3.60 -13.71 -8.05
C VAL A 124 -3.21 -13.55 -9.52
N THR A 125 -2.95 -12.32 -9.93
CA THR A 125 -2.36 -11.97 -11.25
C THR A 125 -0.97 -11.36 -11.06
N PRO A 126 -0.11 -11.35 -12.11
CA PRO A 126 1.17 -10.63 -12.08
C PRO A 126 1.02 -9.16 -11.63
N ILE A 127 0.08 -8.40 -12.20
CA ILE A 127 -0.17 -7.01 -11.76
C ILE A 127 -0.58 -6.95 -10.28
N SER A 128 -1.46 -7.86 -9.82
CA SER A 128 -1.86 -7.87 -8.40
C SER A 128 -0.68 -8.09 -7.44
N SER A 129 0.33 -8.86 -7.87
CA SER A 129 1.55 -9.09 -7.10
C SER A 129 2.38 -7.82 -7.02
N VAL A 130 2.62 -7.18 -8.18
CA VAL A 130 3.33 -5.90 -8.27
C VAL A 130 2.65 -4.84 -7.40
N VAL A 131 1.31 -4.74 -7.47
CA VAL A 131 0.56 -3.79 -6.63
C VAL A 131 0.78 -4.06 -5.13
N LYS A 132 0.79 -5.32 -4.69
CA LYS A 132 1.02 -5.68 -3.28
C LYS A 132 2.42 -5.28 -2.83
N ASP A 133 3.43 -5.49 -3.67
CA ASP A 133 4.82 -5.07 -3.40
C ASP A 133 4.91 -3.54 -3.34
N CYS A 134 4.30 -2.83 -4.29
CA CYS A 134 4.23 -1.37 -4.28
C CYS A 134 3.53 -0.84 -3.01
N LEU A 135 2.43 -1.45 -2.58
CA LEU A 135 1.71 -1.05 -1.35
C LEU A 135 2.57 -1.23 -0.09
N TYR A 136 3.41 -2.27 -0.05
CA TYR A 136 4.37 -2.47 1.02
C TYR A 136 5.40 -1.34 1.05
N TRP A 137 6.11 -1.09 -0.05
CA TRP A 137 7.13 -0.04 -0.15
C TRP A 137 6.56 1.36 0.05
N PHE A 138 5.36 1.62 -0.46
CA PHE A 138 4.66 2.89 -0.27
C PHE A 138 4.39 3.16 1.21
N GLY A 139 3.89 2.15 1.95
CA GLY A 139 3.70 2.25 3.39
C GLY A 139 4.99 2.55 4.15
N LEU A 140 6.09 1.86 3.79
CA LEU A 140 7.41 2.16 4.37
C LEU A 140 7.84 3.61 4.12
N GLY A 141 7.62 4.12 2.91
CA GLY A 141 7.91 5.51 2.55
C GLY A 141 7.09 6.52 3.35
N LEU A 142 5.84 6.21 3.68
CA LEU A 142 5.01 7.09 4.51
C LEU A 142 5.40 7.07 6.00
N ASP A 143 5.98 5.97 6.48
CA ASP A 143 6.25 5.77 7.91
C ASP A 143 7.66 6.20 8.33
N VAL A 144 8.63 6.13 7.42
CA VAL A 144 10.02 6.46 7.75
C VAL A 144 10.16 7.97 7.96
N THR A 145 10.95 8.38 8.94
CA THR A 145 11.17 9.81 9.24
C THR A 145 12.22 10.43 8.35
N MET A 146 13.31 9.70 8.07
CA MET A 146 14.44 10.14 7.28
C MET A 146 14.07 10.36 5.80
N GLU A 147 14.24 11.59 5.31
CA GLU A 147 13.88 12.00 3.95
C GLU A 147 14.60 11.19 2.85
N SER A 148 15.88 10.86 3.04
CA SER A 148 16.61 9.97 2.12
C SER A 148 15.95 8.59 2.00
N ALA A 149 15.51 7.99 3.11
CA ALA A 149 14.83 6.71 3.09
C ALA A 149 13.43 6.79 2.48
N LYS A 150 12.70 7.89 2.71
CA LYS A 150 11.42 8.15 2.02
C LYS A 150 11.62 8.16 0.51
N LEU A 151 12.61 8.93 0.03
CA LEU A 151 12.94 9.02 -1.38
C LEU A 151 13.22 7.63 -1.96
N LEU A 152 14.07 6.84 -1.30
CA LEU A 152 14.37 5.47 -1.73
C LEU A 152 13.11 4.61 -1.82
N ASN A 153 12.29 4.57 -0.78
CA ASN A 153 11.07 3.78 -0.76
C ASN A 153 10.08 4.21 -1.87
N PHE A 154 9.89 5.51 -2.10
CA PHE A 154 9.01 5.99 -3.17
C PHE A 154 9.58 5.69 -4.56
N THR A 155 10.90 5.80 -4.76
CA THR A 155 11.51 5.36 -6.03
C THR A 155 11.40 3.85 -6.23
N THR A 156 11.48 3.04 -5.17
CA THR A 156 11.23 1.60 -5.26
C THR A 156 9.80 1.30 -5.71
N VAL A 157 8.81 2.07 -5.25
CA VAL A 157 7.42 1.94 -5.75
C VAL A 157 7.36 2.19 -7.25
N LEU A 158 8.01 3.25 -7.75
CA LEU A 158 8.06 3.56 -9.19
C LEU A 158 8.75 2.45 -9.98
N GLU A 159 9.87 1.93 -9.49
CA GLU A 159 10.60 0.83 -10.13
C GLU A 159 9.74 -0.43 -10.16
N CYS A 160 9.16 -0.86 -9.04
CA CYS A 160 8.27 -2.02 -9.01
C CYS A 160 7.10 -1.87 -9.99
N ALA A 161 6.49 -0.68 -10.05
CA ALA A 161 5.29 -0.45 -10.85
C ALA A 161 5.55 -0.33 -12.36
N LEU A 162 6.78 -0.02 -12.78
CA LEU A 162 7.08 0.39 -14.16
C LEU A 162 8.26 -0.34 -14.80
N LYS A 163 9.00 -1.16 -14.05
CA LYS A 163 10.17 -1.90 -14.55
C LYS A 163 9.81 -3.35 -14.87
N LYS A 164 10.19 -3.85 -16.05
CA LYS A 164 10.11 -5.29 -16.36
C LYS A 164 11.26 -6.04 -15.68
N SER A 165 11.05 -7.31 -15.35
CA SER A 165 12.01 -8.13 -14.61
C SER A 165 13.34 -8.36 -15.34
N ASP A 166 13.32 -8.30 -16.67
CA ASP A 166 14.47 -8.51 -17.56
C ASP A 166 15.26 -7.23 -17.88
N GLU A 167 14.81 -6.07 -17.38
CA GLU A 167 15.47 -4.79 -17.64
C GLU A 167 16.57 -4.49 -16.61
N ASN A 168 17.79 -4.25 -17.08
CA ASN A 168 18.93 -3.94 -16.19
C ASN A 168 19.62 -2.60 -16.50
N THR A 169 19.27 -1.95 -17.61
CA THR A 169 19.90 -0.72 -18.09
C THR A 169 18.88 0.40 -18.29
N GLU A 170 19.35 1.66 -18.28
CA GLU A 170 18.56 2.86 -18.61
C GLU A 170 17.32 3.11 -17.72
N LEU A 171 17.36 2.65 -16.46
CA LEU A 171 16.23 2.70 -15.54
C LEU A 171 15.62 4.09 -15.40
N LYS A 172 16.45 5.13 -15.31
CA LYS A 172 15.98 6.51 -15.23
C LYS A 172 15.13 6.90 -16.43
N GLN A 173 15.65 6.71 -17.65
CA GLN A 173 14.96 7.15 -18.87
C GLN A 173 13.65 6.40 -19.05
N ARG A 174 13.67 5.07 -18.93
CA ARG A 174 12.48 4.22 -19.08
C ARG A 174 11.41 4.56 -18.06
N ILE A 175 11.78 4.73 -16.79
CA ILE A 175 10.81 5.06 -15.74
C ILE A 175 10.25 6.47 -15.97
N SER A 176 11.06 7.46 -16.39
CA SER A 176 10.59 8.80 -16.74
C SER A 176 9.58 8.77 -17.90
N ASP A 177 9.90 8.07 -18.99
CA ASP A 177 9.04 7.96 -20.17
C ASP A 177 7.73 7.26 -19.81
N ARG A 178 7.80 6.11 -19.14
CA ARG A 178 6.62 5.35 -18.73
C ARG A 178 5.74 6.12 -17.76
N CYS A 179 6.32 6.82 -16.78
CA CYS A 179 5.57 7.72 -15.90
C CYS A 179 4.83 8.79 -16.70
N ALA A 180 5.49 9.44 -17.65
CA ALA A 180 4.90 10.48 -18.48
C ALA A 180 3.72 9.92 -19.29
N PHE A 181 3.89 8.82 -19.99
CA PHE A 181 2.84 8.21 -20.81
C PHE A 181 1.70 7.54 -20.03
N LEU A 182 1.96 7.15 -18.78
CA LEU A 182 0.95 6.57 -17.91
C LEU A 182 0.05 7.64 -17.27
N LEU A 183 0.62 8.80 -16.94
CA LEU A 183 -0.03 9.83 -16.12
C LEU A 183 -0.37 11.13 -16.86
N GLY A 184 0.23 11.39 -18.02
CA GLY A 184 0.05 12.63 -18.78
C GLY A 184 -0.86 12.44 -20.00
N ASP A 185 -1.89 13.28 -20.07
CA ASP A 185 -2.88 13.23 -21.15
C ASP A 185 -2.41 14.01 -22.40
N ASP A 186 -1.64 15.08 -22.20
CA ASP A 186 -1.11 15.96 -23.25
C ASP A 186 0.44 16.07 -23.24
N TYR A 187 1.00 16.63 -24.32
CA TYR A 187 2.44 16.77 -24.52
C TYR A 187 3.13 17.56 -23.39
N GLU A 188 2.59 18.72 -23.02
CA GLU A 188 3.21 19.60 -22.01
C GLU A 188 3.25 18.92 -20.64
N THR A 189 2.14 18.28 -20.27
CA THR A 189 2.05 17.48 -19.04
C THR A 189 3.05 16.33 -19.06
N ARG A 190 3.20 15.61 -20.18
CA ARG A 190 4.17 14.52 -20.31
C ARG A 190 5.61 15.01 -20.15
N VAL A 191 5.98 16.12 -20.79
CA VAL A 191 7.32 16.73 -20.66
C VAL A 191 7.60 17.12 -19.22
N LYS A 192 6.62 17.72 -18.53
CA LYS A 192 6.75 18.06 -17.12
C LYS A 192 6.99 16.83 -16.24
N ILE A 193 6.16 15.79 -16.41
CA ILE A 193 6.28 14.55 -15.64
C ILE A 193 7.64 13.88 -15.89
N HIS A 194 8.08 13.83 -17.15
CA HIS A 194 9.39 13.28 -17.50
C HIS A 194 10.52 14.00 -16.78
N ASN A 195 10.51 15.34 -16.80
CA ASN A 195 11.51 16.16 -16.14
C ASN A 195 11.51 15.98 -14.62
N ASP A 196 10.34 15.93 -14.00
CA ASP A 196 10.19 15.72 -12.57
C ASP A 196 10.76 14.37 -12.13
N ILE A 197 10.41 13.28 -12.83
CA ILE A 197 10.92 11.93 -12.53
C ILE A 197 12.43 11.86 -12.79
N SER A 198 12.90 12.49 -13.87
CA SER A 198 14.32 12.57 -14.17
C SER A 198 15.11 13.29 -13.07
N PHE A 199 14.52 14.32 -12.47
CA PHE A 199 15.10 15.02 -11.32
C PHE A 199 15.09 14.15 -10.06
N ILE A 200 13.98 13.47 -9.75
CA ILE A 200 13.88 12.51 -8.63
C ILE A 200 14.98 11.46 -8.69
N TYR A 201 15.20 10.84 -9.86
CA TYR A 201 16.25 9.83 -10.05
C TYR A 201 17.67 10.39 -9.94
N LYS A 202 17.86 11.66 -10.33
CA LYS A 202 19.15 12.34 -10.12
C LYS A 202 19.44 12.46 -8.62
N GLU A 203 18.47 12.88 -7.82
CA GLU A 203 18.65 12.99 -6.36
C GLU A 203 18.79 11.62 -5.70
N ARG A 204 17.99 10.62 -6.09
CA ARG A 204 18.14 9.23 -5.62
C ARG A 204 19.53 8.66 -5.93
N SER A 205 20.07 8.97 -7.11
CA SER A 205 21.42 8.54 -7.51
C SER A 205 22.49 9.09 -6.56
N LYS A 206 22.40 10.37 -6.17
CA LYS A 206 23.31 10.96 -5.16
C LYS A 206 23.19 10.27 -3.80
N VAL A 207 21.99 9.94 -3.35
CA VAL A 207 21.79 9.22 -2.09
C VAL A 207 22.48 7.85 -2.13
N VAL A 208 22.24 7.07 -3.18
CA VAL A 208 22.74 5.68 -3.26
C VAL A 208 24.22 5.59 -3.57
N HIS A 209 24.74 6.41 -4.48
CA HIS A 209 26.12 6.28 -4.97
C HIS A 209 27.10 7.25 -4.32
N GLN A 210 26.62 8.36 -3.75
CA GLN A 210 27.48 9.38 -3.13
C GLN A 210 27.25 9.49 -1.62
N GLY A 211 26.35 8.69 -1.05
CA GLY A 211 26.01 8.76 0.38
C GLY A 211 25.40 10.11 0.78
N SER A 212 24.89 10.89 -0.18
CA SER A 212 24.35 12.21 0.09
C SER A 212 23.04 12.11 0.89
N MET A 213 22.91 12.93 1.93
CA MET A 213 21.67 13.01 2.71
C MET A 213 20.76 14.10 2.15
N ILE A 214 19.50 13.75 1.91
CA ILE A 214 18.45 14.71 1.58
C ILE A 214 18.19 15.55 2.83
N LYS A 215 18.35 16.88 2.71
CA LYS A 215 18.08 17.83 3.80
C LYS A 215 16.64 18.32 3.73
N ASP A 216 16.14 18.92 4.81
CA ASP A 216 14.75 19.41 4.88
C ASP A 216 14.39 20.41 3.76
N LYS A 217 15.35 21.19 3.28
CA LYS A 217 15.15 22.10 2.13
C LYS A 217 14.79 21.37 0.82
N ASP A 218 15.17 20.10 0.71
CA ASP A 218 14.97 19.24 -0.45
C ASP A 218 13.74 18.32 -0.26
N ARG A 219 12.98 18.51 0.83
CA ARG A 219 11.74 17.77 1.14
C ARG A 219 10.69 17.88 0.03
N ASN A 220 10.73 18.95 -0.76
CA ASN A 220 9.88 19.09 -1.95
C ASN A 220 10.10 17.95 -2.95
N THR A 221 11.34 17.51 -3.15
CA THR A 221 11.66 16.38 -4.03
C THR A 221 11.08 15.07 -3.50
N VAL A 222 11.15 14.85 -2.19
CA VAL A 222 10.58 13.65 -1.55
C VAL A 222 9.07 13.64 -1.64
N ASN A 223 8.42 14.78 -1.38
CA ASN A 223 6.98 14.93 -1.53
C ASN A 223 6.55 14.71 -3.00
N LEU A 224 7.34 15.22 -3.95
CA LEU A 224 7.11 15.02 -5.38
C LEU A 224 7.22 13.53 -5.75
N ALA A 225 8.25 12.83 -5.28
CA ALA A 225 8.42 11.39 -5.48
C ALA A 225 7.24 10.59 -4.88
N GLY A 226 6.80 10.93 -3.66
CA GLY A 226 5.64 10.32 -3.03
C GLY A 226 4.35 10.54 -3.81
N SER A 227 4.14 11.75 -4.34
CA SER A 227 2.98 12.09 -5.19
C SER A 227 2.97 11.26 -6.48
N TYR A 228 4.11 11.15 -7.17
CA TYR A 228 4.20 10.31 -8.37
C TYR A 228 4.02 8.82 -8.06
N ALA A 229 4.65 8.31 -7.00
CA ALA A 229 4.48 6.92 -6.56
C ALA A 229 3.00 6.61 -6.27
N GLN A 230 2.29 7.51 -5.59
CA GLN A 230 0.86 7.39 -5.34
C GLN A 230 0.04 7.37 -6.64
N ARG A 231 0.28 8.32 -7.55
CA ARG A 231 -0.46 8.43 -8.81
C ARG A 231 -0.24 7.22 -9.71
N VAL A 232 1.00 6.76 -9.85
CA VAL A 232 1.35 5.54 -10.61
C VAL A 232 0.67 4.33 -10.00
N LEU A 233 0.77 4.14 -8.68
CA LEU A 233 0.16 3.00 -8.00
C LEU A 233 -1.37 3.00 -8.12
N MET A 234 -2.00 4.16 -7.99
CA MET A 234 -3.44 4.32 -8.20
C MET A 234 -3.86 3.94 -9.63
N LYS A 235 -3.08 4.39 -10.62
CA LYS A 235 -3.34 4.04 -12.03
C LYS A 235 -3.14 2.54 -12.27
N LEU A 236 -2.09 1.93 -11.71
CA LEU A 236 -1.87 0.48 -11.82
C LEU A 236 -3.00 -0.34 -11.20
N ILE A 237 -3.57 0.11 -10.08
CA ILE A 237 -4.74 -0.54 -9.46
C ILE A 237 -5.96 -0.44 -10.37
N GLN A 238 -6.22 0.72 -10.99
CA GLN A 238 -7.35 0.92 -11.91
C GLN A 238 -7.27 0.03 -13.15
N GLU A 239 -6.05 -0.22 -13.64
CA GLU A 239 -5.81 -1.00 -14.85
C GLU A 239 -5.54 -2.50 -14.56
N ASN A 240 -5.66 -2.95 -13.29
CA ASN A 240 -5.18 -4.27 -12.84
C ASN A 240 -5.85 -5.49 -13.51
N ASN A 241 -7.06 -5.30 -14.04
CA ASN A 241 -7.83 -6.35 -14.69
C ASN A 241 -7.71 -6.29 -16.23
N ARG A 242 -7.11 -5.22 -16.78
CA ARG A 242 -6.81 -5.19 -18.21
C ARG A 242 -5.76 -6.23 -18.53
N LEU A 243 -5.81 -6.72 -19.78
CA LEU A 243 -4.85 -7.69 -20.30
C LEU A 243 -4.76 -8.95 -19.41
N ASN A 244 -5.85 -9.31 -18.72
CA ASN A 244 -5.92 -10.40 -17.75
C ASN A 244 -4.88 -10.27 -16.61
N GLY A 245 -4.46 -9.05 -16.28
CA GLY A 245 -3.46 -8.78 -15.25
C GLY A 245 -2.03 -9.12 -15.66
N ASP A 246 -1.74 -9.22 -16.97
CA ASP A 246 -0.39 -9.40 -17.52
C ASP A 246 0.41 -8.10 -17.44
N PHE A 247 1.35 -8.05 -16.49
CA PHE A 247 2.17 -6.87 -16.24
C PHE A 247 3.11 -6.55 -17.40
N SER A 248 3.70 -7.56 -18.03
CA SER A 248 4.66 -7.34 -19.12
C SER A 248 3.96 -6.72 -20.33
N LYS A 249 2.77 -7.22 -20.69
CA LYS A 249 1.95 -6.62 -21.77
C LYS A 249 1.50 -5.21 -21.42
N PHE A 250 1.09 -4.97 -20.18
CA PHE A 250 0.74 -3.64 -19.71
C PHE A 250 1.89 -2.64 -19.92
N ILE A 251 3.12 -3.02 -19.56
CA ILE A 251 4.28 -2.15 -19.78
C ILE A 251 4.60 -2.00 -21.28
N CYS A 252 4.46 -3.04 -22.10
CA CYS A 252 4.61 -2.92 -23.56
C CYS A 252 3.64 -1.92 -24.18
N GLU A 253 2.36 -1.91 -23.78
CA GLU A 253 1.39 -0.92 -24.27
C GLU A 253 1.80 0.52 -23.93
N ILE A 254 2.50 0.73 -22.81
CA ILE A 254 3.04 2.06 -22.47
C ILE A 254 4.22 2.39 -23.38
N ASP A 255 5.13 1.43 -23.60
CA ASP A 255 6.33 1.60 -24.44
C ASP A 255 5.97 1.90 -25.92
N GLU A 256 4.83 1.42 -26.40
CA GLU A 256 4.35 1.65 -27.77
C GLU A 256 3.79 3.07 -27.99
N LYS A 257 3.50 3.81 -26.92
CA LYS A 257 3.04 5.20 -27.02
C LYS A 257 4.19 6.10 -27.49
N LYS A 258 3.86 7.02 -28.39
CA LYS A 258 4.80 8.03 -28.88
C LYS A 258 4.35 9.42 -28.42
N PHE A 259 5.32 10.33 -28.25
CA PHE A 259 5.04 11.75 -28.11
C PHE A 259 4.46 12.22 -29.45
N ALA A 260 3.12 12.27 -29.51
CA ALA A 260 2.36 12.90 -30.57
C ALA A 260 2.09 14.36 -30.21
#